data_AF-A0A965RD88-F1
#
_entry.id   AF-A0A965RD88-F1
#
_cell.length_a   1.000
_cell.length_b   1.000
_cell.length_c   1.000
_cell.angle_alpha   90.00
_cell.angle_beta   90.00
_cell.angle_gamma   90.00
#
_symmetry.space_group_name_H-M   'P 1'
#
loop_
_entity.id
_entity.type
_entity.pdbx_description
1 polymer ?
#
loop_
_entity_poly.entity_id
_entity_poly.type
_entity_poly.pdbx_seq_one_letter_code
_entity_poly.pdbx_strand_id
1 'polypeptide(L)'
;FVEVCREAGVAAPDTAATSTPDAVQLAATHDYVVKPVSSCSGRGVRFFSRGDALPRVVEPSIVQRRVHGQLVSSFSIARDGDLRCTVLYRGAVMQGTVAVCFERVDISREVDDWIRRFVAYTKWDGFISFDLIIDERGVVHGIECNPRATSGIHFVEPQGLSQSLLDPLAAPAPTLRPERLSQQFFPCLTETQKSVFTSRFRHNLRCLLEAREVTWKASDPWPFLGMPYTAWNIIALASRKGMTFGEVAMLDFATFAGGEHEVVE
;
A
#
# COMPACT_ATOMS: atom_id res chain seq x y z
N PHE A 1 -7.64 -9.34 -10.23
CA PHE A 1 -7.48 -9.56 -8.76
C PHE A 1 -8.74 -10.14 -8.14
N VAL A 2 -9.88 -9.43 -8.10
CA VAL A 2 -11.11 -9.91 -7.44
C VAL A 2 -11.61 -11.25 -8.00
N GLU A 3 -11.48 -11.48 -9.31
CA GLU A 3 -11.77 -12.78 -9.92
C GLU A 3 -10.88 -13.90 -9.37
N VAL A 4 -9.56 -13.65 -9.27
CA VAL A 4 -8.60 -14.58 -8.67
C VAL A 4 -8.93 -14.85 -7.20
N CYS A 5 -9.36 -13.83 -6.44
CA CYS A 5 -9.83 -14.04 -5.06
C CYS A 5 -11.01 -15.02 -5.01
N ARG A 6 -11.98 -14.84 -5.90
CA ARG A 6 -13.16 -15.71 -6.00
C ARG A 6 -12.77 -17.15 -6.31
N GLU A 7 -11.88 -17.35 -7.27
CA GLU A 7 -11.41 -18.68 -7.66
C GLU A 7 -10.54 -19.35 -6.58
N ALA A 8 -9.72 -18.56 -5.88
CA ALA A 8 -8.95 -19.02 -4.72
C ALA A 8 -9.83 -19.33 -3.49
N GLY A 9 -11.11 -18.91 -3.50
CA GLY A 9 -12.02 -19.06 -2.36
C GLY A 9 -11.67 -18.14 -1.19
N VAL A 10 -11.11 -16.96 -1.47
CA VAL A 10 -10.82 -15.92 -0.47
C VAL A 10 -11.70 -14.70 -0.69
N ALA A 11 -12.12 -14.03 0.39
CA ALA A 11 -13.06 -12.92 0.27
C ALA A 11 -12.39 -11.66 -0.30
N ALA A 12 -13.13 -10.98 -1.16
CA ALA A 12 -12.84 -9.65 -1.69
C ALA A 12 -14.17 -8.89 -1.83
N PRO A 13 -14.18 -7.56 -1.75
CA PRO A 13 -15.40 -6.80 -1.94
C PRO A 13 -15.92 -6.91 -3.37
N ASP A 14 -17.24 -6.87 -3.50
CA ASP A 14 -17.90 -6.79 -4.80
C ASP A 14 -17.32 -5.61 -5.58
N THR A 15 -16.95 -5.87 -6.83
CA THR A 15 -16.24 -4.91 -7.66
C THR A 15 -16.73 -5.05 -9.08
N ALA A 16 -17.05 -3.92 -9.71
CA ALA A 16 -17.51 -3.83 -11.08
C ALA A 16 -16.80 -2.69 -11.81
N ALA A 17 -16.64 -2.81 -13.13
CA ALA A 17 -16.13 -1.68 -13.93
C ALA A 17 -17.16 -0.55 -13.94
N THR A 18 -16.72 0.72 -13.87
CA THR A 18 -17.62 1.90 -13.80
C THR A 18 -18.61 1.99 -14.97
N SER A 19 -18.33 1.34 -16.10
CA SER A 19 -19.15 1.33 -17.31
C SER A 19 -20.26 0.28 -17.33
N THR A 20 -20.42 -0.52 -16.27
CA THR A 20 -21.34 -1.67 -16.24
C THR A 20 -22.61 -1.41 -15.42
N PRO A 21 -23.74 -2.08 -15.72
CA PRO A 21 -24.95 -2.02 -14.88
C PRO A 21 -24.70 -2.45 -13.43
N ASP A 22 -23.80 -3.42 -13.22
CA ASP A 22 -23.43 -3.91 -11.89
C ASP A 22 -22.82 -2.80 -11.02
N ALA A 23 -22.07 -1.88 -11.61
CA ALA A 23 -21.54 -0.72 -10.90
C ALA A 23 -22.65 0.22 -10.41
N VAL A 24 -23.71 0.42 -11.21
CA VAL A 24 -24.88 1.22 -10.82
C VAL A 24 -25.63 0.53 -9.68
N GLN A 25 -25.84 -0.78 -9.80
CA GLN A 25 -26.50 -1.56 -8.76
C GLN A 25 -25.70 -1.56 -7.45
N LEU A 26 -24.38 -1.67 -7.53
CA LEU A 26 -23.50 -1.62 -6.36
C LEU A 26 -23.60 -0.27 -5.66
N ALA A 27 -23.51 0.83 -6.42
CA ALA A 27 -23.64 2.19 -5.89
C ALA A 27 -25.01 2.46 -5.26
N ALA A 28 -26.09 1.89 -5.82
CA ALA A 28 -27.44 2.03 -5.28
C ALA A 28 -27.63 1.29 -3.94
N THR A 29 -26.86 0.23 -3.68
CA THR A 29 -27.09 -0.68 -2.55
C THR A 29 -26.06 -0.58 -1.43
N HIS A 30 -24.86 -0.05 -1.70
CA HIS A 30 -23.76 0.00 -0.74
C HIS A 30 -23.00 1.33 -0.80
N ASP A 31 -22.34 1.68 0.30
CA ASP A 31 -21.22 2.63 0.23
C ASP A 31 -20.15 2.05 -0.70
N TYR A 32 -19.48 2.91 -1.46
CA TYR A 32 -18.55 2.45 -2.48
C TYR A 32 -17.33 3.36 -2.61
N VAL A 33 -16.28 2.80 -3.21
CA VAL A 33 -15.10 3.53 -3.63
C VAL A 33 -14.96 3.45 -5.14
N VAL A 34 -14.56 4.54 -5.75
CA VAL A 34 -14.13 4.58 -7.15
C VAL A 34 -12.63 4.73 -7.18
N LYS A 35 -11.94 3.83 -7.88
CA LYS A 35 -10.48 3.89 -8.06
C LYS A 35 -10.07 3.52 -9.49
N PRO A 36 -9.02 4.14 -10.06
CA PRO A 36 -8.49 3.74 -11.36
C PRO A 36 -7.99 2.29 -11.33
N VAL A 37 -8.13 1.58 -12.46
CA VAL A 37 -7.64 0.20 -12.61
C VAL A 37 -6.12 0.13 -12.45
N SER A 38 -5.41 1.12 -13.00
CA SER A 38 -3.95 1.24 -12.94
C SER A 38 -3.57 2.42 -12.04
N SER A 39 -3.54 2.18 -10.73
CA SER A 39 -3.12 3.17 -9.75
C SER A 39 -2.19 2.55 -8.69
N CYS A 40 -1.43 3.41 -8.02
CA CYS A 40 -0.60 3.05 -6.88
C CYS A 40 -0.82 4.06 -5.76
N SER A 41 -0.53 3.65 -4.52
CA SER A 41 -0.50 4.55 -3.35
C SER A 41 -1.83 5.28 -3.06
N GLY A 42 -2.97 4.69 -3.44
CA GLY A 42 -4.30 5.27 -3.25
C GLY A 42 -4.63 6.45 -4.18
N ARG A 43 -3.85 6.67 -5.25
CA ARG A 43 -4.10 7.74 -6.23
C ARG A 43 -5.49 7.59 -6.85
N GLY A 44 -6.28 8.66 -6.80
CA GLY A 44 -7.59 8.72 -7.44
C GLY A 44 -8.69 7.92 -6.72
N VAL A 45 -8.41 7.38 -5.52
CA VAL A 45 -9.43 6.74 -4.68
C VAL A 45 -10.40 7.80 -4.17
N ARG A 46 -11.68 7.65 -4.49
CA ARG A 46 -12.76 8.53 -4.04
C ARG A 46 -13.83 7.71 -3.34
N PHE A 47 -14.33 8.23 -2.22
CA PHE A 47 -15.32 7.57 -1.37
C PHE A 47 -16.69 8.18 -1.59
N PHE A 48 -17.71 7.33 -1.66
CA PHE A 48 -19.10 7.70 -1.89
C PHE A 48 -20.01 6.94 -0.94
N SER A 49 -21.17 7.55 -0.65
CA SER A 49 -22.23 6.94 0.14
C SER A 49 -23.17 6.16 -0.76
N ARG A 50 -23.87 5.18 -0.19
CA ARG A 50 -24.95 4.48 -0.89
C ARG A 50 -25.96 5.46 -1.49
N GLY A 51 -26.27 5.27 -2.76
CA GLY A 51 -27.24 6.08 -3.51
C GLY A 51 -26.63 7.32 -4.17
N ASP A 52 -25.36 7.64 -3.90
CA ASP A 52 -24.65 8.69 -4.63
C ASP A 52 -24.54 8.31 -6.12
N ALA A 53 -24.58 9.32 -6.99
CA ALA A 53 -24.39 9.12 -8.41
C ALA A 53 -22.94 8.69 -8.71
N LEU A 54 -22.79 7.74 -9.64
CA LEU A 54 -21.46 7.36 -10.12
C LEU A 54 -20.74 8.59 -10.69
N PRO A 55 -19.52 8.89 -10.23
CA PRO A 55 -18.79 10.03 -10.73
C PRO A 55 -18.40 9.81 -12.18
N ARG A 56 -18.33 10.89 -12.97
CA ARG A 56 -17.64 10.84 -14.24
C ARG A 56 -16.16 10.49 -13.99
N VAL A 57 -15.64 9.55 -14.76
CA VAL A 57 -14.24 9.14 -14.77
C VAL A 57 -13.65 9.42 -16.14
N VAL A 58 -12.38 9.85 -16.17
CA VAL A 58 -11.64 10.11 -17.41
C VAL A 58 -10.82 8.89 -17.80
N GLU A 59 -10.25 8.19 -16.80
CA GLU A 59 -9.47 6.96 -16.98
C GLU A 59 -10.30 5.71 -16.58
N PRO A 60 -9.98 4.52 -17.15
CA PRO A 60 -10.63 3.27 -16.77
C PRO A 60 -10.60 3.03 -15.25
N SER A 61 -11.78 2.89 -14.66
CA SER A 61 -11.96 2.84 -13.21
C SER A 61 -12.91 1.71 -12.81
N ILE A 62 -12.82 1.32 -11.54
CA ILE A 62 -13.72 0.35 -10.92
C ILE A 62 -14.54 1.00 -9.81
N VAL A 63 -15.75 0.48 -9.61
CA VAL A 63 -16.60 0.68 -8.44
C VAL A 63 -16.45 -0.54 -7.56
N GLN A 64 -15.97 -0.35 -6.33
CA GLN A 64 -15.76 -1.42 -5.37
C GLN A 64 -16.58 -1.12 -4.11
N ARG A 65 -17.31 -2.11 -3.60
CA ARG A 65 -18.04 -1.98 -2.33
C ARG A 65 -17.07 -1.58 -1.23
N ARG A 66 -17.41 -0.54 -0.47
CA ARG A 66 -16.61 -0.10 0.67
C ARG A 66 -16.77 -1.12 1.80
N VAL A 67 -15.65 -1.69 2.22
CA VAL A 67 -15.58 -2.50 3.44
C VAL A 67 -15.20 -1.58 4.59
N HIS A 68 -15.99 -1.62 5.66
CA HIS A 68 -15.68 -0.91 6.91
C HIS A 68 -14.99 -1.88 7.86
N GLY A 69 -13.88 -1.45 8.46
CA GLY A 69 -13.09 -2.32 9.33
C GLY A 69 -11.66 -1.84 9.51
N GLN A 70 -10.84 -2.73 10.07
CA GLN A 70 -9.42 -2.46 10.29
C GLN A 70 -8.62 -2.74 9.02
N LEU A 71 -7.95 -1.72 8.48
CA LEU A 71 -6.98 -1.87 7.41
C LEU A 71 -5.67 -2.47 7.94
N VAL A 72 -5.18 -3.51 7.26
CA VAL A 72 -3.86 -4.10 7.47
C VAL A 72 -3.20 -4.34 6.11
N SER A 73 -1.94 -3.95 6.00
CA SER A 73 -1.12 -4.22 4.82
C SER A 73 -0.20 -5.41 5.10
N SER A 74 0.09 -6.19 4.07
CA SER A 74 1.02 -7.30 4.15
C SER A 74 2.20 -7.11 3.19
N PHE A 75 3.31 -7.78 3.52
CA PHE A 75 4.40 -8.09 2.62
C PHE A 75 4.76 -9.54 2.82
N SER A 76 4.84 -10.31 1.73
CA SER A 76 5.19 -11.72 1.77
C SER A 76 6.22 -12.08 0.72
N ILE A 77 7.00 -13.11 1.04
CA ILE A 77 7.88 -13.80 0.11
C ILE A 77 7.30 -15.20 -0.07
N ALA A 78 6.96 -15.56 -1.30
CA ALA A 78 6.42 -16.86 -1.65
C ALA A 78 7.31 -17.60 -2.66
N ARG A 79 7.20 -18.92 -2.68
CA ARG A 79 7.87 -19.80 -3.64
C ARG A 79 6.92 -20.91 -4.04
N ASP A 80 6.58 -20.99 -5.33
CA ASP A 80 5.66 -21.99 -5.89
C ASP A 80 4.37 -22.20 -5.06
N GLY A 81 3.82 -21.10 -4.52
CA GLY A 81 2.61 -21.14 -3.69
C GLY A 81 2.82 -21.38 -2.20
N ASP A 82 4.06 -21.49 -1.73
CA ASP A 82 4.39 -21.60 -0.30
C ASP A 82 4.92 -20.28 0.27
N LEU A 83 4.34 -19.82 1.39
CA LEU A 83 4.81 -18.64 2.11
C LEU A 83 6.09 -18.93 2.89
N ARG A 84 7.15 -18.17 2.60
CA ARG A 84 8.46 -18.23 3.29
C ARG A 84 8.56 -17.19 4.42
N CYS A 85 7.99 -16.01 4.20
CA CYS A 85 7.98 -14.93 5.18
C CYS A 85 6.73 -14.08 4.94
N THR A 86 6.09 -13.64 6.02
CA THR A 86 4.99 -12.67 5.97
C THR A 86 5.18 -11.64 7.07
N VAL A 87 5.00 -10.38 6.70
CA VAL A 87 4.97 -9.24 7.61
C VAL A 87 3.62 -8.57 7.46
N LEU A 88 2.90 -8.41 8.57
CA LEU A 88 1.73 -7.54 8.64
C LEU A 88 2.13 -6.20 9.26
N TYR A 89 1.63 -5.12 8.69
CA TYR A 89 1.88 -3.78 9.19
C TYR A 89 0.69 -2.85 8.94
N ARG A 90 0.67 -1.72 9.66
CA ARG A 90 -0.28 -0.62 9.47
C ARG A 90 0.45 0.71 9.40
N GLY A 91 -0.22 1.74 8.86
CA GLY A 91 0.28 3.11 8.92
C GLY A 91 0.13 3.68 10.33
N ALA A 92 1.26 4.01 10.97
CA ALA A 92 1.29 4.72 12.25
C ALA A 92 1.17 6.24 12.07
N VAL A 93 1.72 6.77 10.97
CA VAL A 93 1.57 8.16 10.54
C VAL A 93 1.28 8.16 9.04
N MET A 94 0.23 8.88 8.64
CA MET A 94 -0.24 8.97 7.26
C MET A 94 0.00 10.37 6.70
N GLN A 95 0.51 10.45 5.47
CA GLN A 95 0.48 11.63 4.62
C GLN A 95 -0.58 11.40 3.54
N GLY A 96 -1.78 11.96 3.75
CA GLY A 96 -2.94 11.62 2.91
C GLY A 96 -3.28 10.14 3.01
N THR A 97 -3.26 9.43 1.89
CA THR A 97 -3.48 7.98 1.80
C THR A 97 -2.21 7.14 1.93
N VAL A 98 -1.03 7.78 2.04
CA VAL A 98 0.27 7.09 2.05
C VAL A 98 0.82 7.03 3.48
N ALA A 99 1.21 5.84 3.93
CA ALA A 99 1.89 5.69 5.21
C ALA A 99 3.35 6.16 5.11
N VAL A 100 3.77 7.00 6.05
CA VAL A 100 5.15 7.54 6.16
C VAL A 100 5.88 7.03 7.41
N CYS A 101 5.10 6.52 8.37
CA CYS A 101 5.57 5.70 9.47
C CYS A 101 4.73 4.42 9.49
N PHE A 102 5.38 3.28 9.63
CA PHE A 102 4.79 1.95 9.58
C PHE A 102 4.98 1.26 10.93
N GLU A 103 3.97 0.52 11.35
CA GLU A 103 4.00 -0.30 12.56
C GLU A 103 3.76 -1.76 12.19
N ARG A 104 4.73 -2.63 12.47
CA ARG A 104 4.57 -4.08 12.37
C ARG A 104 3.57 -4.54 13.43
N VAL A 105 2.56 -5.27 12.98
CA VAL A 105 1.53 -5.88 13.84
C VAL A 105 1.70 -7.39 13.83
N ASP A 106 1.11 -8.03 14.83
CA ASP A 106 1.15 -9.49 14.90
C ASP A 106 0.24 -10.10 13.83
N ILE A 107 0.63 -11.28 13.37
CA ILE A 107 -0.10 -11.97 12.30
C ILE A 107 -1.34 -12.61 12.91
N SER A 108 -2.53 -12.12 12.52
CA SER A 108 -3.77 -12.81 12.88
C SER A 108 -3.94 -14.05 12.01
N ARG A 109 -4.54 -15.10 12.59
CA ARG A 109 -4.72 -16.38 11.91
C ARG A 109 -5.55 -16.24 10.64
N GLU A 110 -6.58 -15.40 10.67
CA GLU A 110 -7.50 -15.16 9.57
C GLU A 110 -6.81 -14.50 8.38
N VAL A 111 -5.87 -13.57 8.66
CA VAL A 111 -5.09 -12.90 7.62
C VAL A 111 -4.06 -13.86 7.02
N ASP A 112 -3.36 -14.65 7.85
CA ASP A 112 -2.41 -15.67 7.37
C ASP A 112 -3.12 -16.71 6.48
N ASP A 113 -4.28 -17.23 6.92
CA ASP A 113 -5.11 -18.18 6.17
C ASP A 113 -5.53 -17.60 4.81
N TRP A 114 -5.95 -16.33 4.77
CA TRP A 114 -6.32 -15.63 3.53
C TRP A 114 -5.13 -15.56 2.57
N ILE A 115 -3.97 -15.10 3.05
CA ILE A 115 -2.76 -14.92 2.23
C ILE A 115 -2.26 -16.28 1.72
N ARG A 116 -2.17 -17.29 2.59
CA ARG A 116 -1.75 -18.66 2.21
C ARG A 116 -2.62 -19.23 1.11
N ARG A 117 -3.94 -19.07 1.22
CA ARG A 117 -4.88 -19.61 0.24
C ARG A 117 -4.73 -18.92 -1.12
N PHE A 118 -4.61 -17.60 -1.14
CA PHE A 118 -4.37 -16.86 -2.38
C PHE A 118 -3.05 -17.27 -3.05
N VAL A 119 -1.97 -17.31 -2.26
CA VAL A 119 -0.62 -17.63 -2.75
C VAL A 119 -0.54 -19.06 -3.26
N ALA A 120 -1.11 -20.03 -2.53
CA ALA A 120 -1.17 -21.42 -2.96
C ALA A 120 -1.99 -21.61 -4.25
N TYR A 121 -3.15 -20.95 -4.37
CA TYR A 121 -3.98 -21.02 -5.58
C TYR A 121 -3.23 -20.52 -6.82
N THR A 122 -2.54 -19.38 -6.68
CA THR A 122 -1.82 -18.74 -7.77
C THR A 122 -0.46 -19.36 -8.06
N LYS A 123 0.02 -20.28 -7.20
CA LYS A 123 1.41 -20.77 -7.18
C LYS A 123 2.42 -19.63 -7.22
N TRP A 124 2.15 -18.56 -6.45
CA TRP A 124 2.94 -17.33 -6.54
C TRP A 124 4.42 -17.58 -6.20
N ASP A 125 5.30 -16.92 -6.95
CA ASP A 125 6.74 -16.94 -6.77
C ASP A 125 7.28 -15.50 -6.69
N GLY A 126 8.03 -15.19 -5.63
CA GLY A 126 8.61 -13.88 -5.39
C GLY A 126 7.83 -13.05 -4.38
N PHE A 127 7.86 -11.73 -4.55
CA PHE A 127 7.23 -10.79 -3.63
C PHE A 127 5.76 -10.59 -3.92
N ILE A 128 4.93 -10.61 -2.88
CA ILE A 128 3.52 -10.29 -2.97
C ILE A 128 3.03 -9.62 -1.70
N SER A 129 2.23 -8.58 -1.89
CA SER A 129 1.70 -7.74 -0.82
C SER A 129 0.22 -7.52 -1.05
N PHE A 130 -0.55 -7.43 0.02
CA PHE A 130 -1.98 -7.19 -0.02
C PHE A 130 -2.36 -6.09 0.94
N ASP A 131 -3.29 -5.23 0.52
CA ASP A 131 -4.07 -4.43 1.45
C ASP A 131 -5.38 -5.16 1.74
N LEU A 132 -5.62 -5.39 3.02
CA LEU A 132 -6.71 -6.20 3.54
C LEU A 132 -7.52 -5.37 4.53
N ILE A 133 -8.84 -5.56 4.54
CA ILE A 133 -9.71 -5.00 5.58
C ILE A 133 -10.33 -6.15 6.35
N ILE A 134 -10.15 -6.13 7.67
CA ILE A 134 -10.83 -7.02 8.61
C ILE A 134 -12.11 -6.33 9.05
N ASP A 135 -13.27 -6.85 8.63
CA ASP A 135 -14.56 -6.26 8.97
C ASP A 135 -14.98 -6.54 10.42
N GLU A 136 -16.09 -5.94 10.86
CA GLU A 136 -16.61 -6.09 12.23
C GLU A 136 -16.98 -7.54 12.61
N ARG A 137 -17.15 -8.43 11.61
CA ARG A 137 -17.43 -9.86 11.81
C ARG A 137 -16.14 -10.70 11.80
N GLY A 138 -14.98 -10.07 11.64
CA GLY A 138 -13.68 -10.73 11.54
C GLY A 138 -13.38 -11.32 10.15
N VAL A 139 -14.17 -10.98 9.12
CA VAL A 139 -13.92 -11.47 7.75
C VAL A 139 -12.84 -10.61 7.11
N VAL A 140 -11.82 -11.28 6.55
CA VAL A 140 -10.71 -10.64 5.85
C VAL A 140 -11.08 -10.45 4.38
N HIS A 141 -11.15 -9.20 3.93
CA HIS A 141 -11.42 -8.83 2.54
C HIS A 141 -10.16 -8.30 1.88
N GLY A 142 -9.71 -8.92 0.79
CA GLY A 142 -8.62 -8.40 -0.03
C GLY A 142 -9.10 -7.26 -0.92
N ILE A 143 -8.60 -6.05 -0.71
CA ILE A 143 -9.02 -4.86 -1.47
C ILE A 143 -8.02 -4.47 -2.57
N GLU A 144 -6.75 -4.87 -2.42
CA GLU A 144 -5.67 -4.61 -3.38
C GLU A 144 -4.58 -5.68 -3.28
N CYS A 145 -3.93 -5.97 -4.42
CA CYS A 145 -2.75 -6.82 -4.50
C CYS A 145 -1.63 -6.05 -5.20
N ASN A 146 -0.45 -6.08 -4.59
CA ASN A 146 0.78 -5.47 -5.04
C ASN A 146 1.82 -6.58 -5.26
N PRO A 147 2.01 -7.07 -6.49
CA PRO A 147 2.94 -8.17 -6.82
C PRO A 147 4.41 -7.68 -6.83
N ARG A 148 4.83 -7.04 -5.74
CA ARG A 148 6.11 -6.36 -5.57
C ARG A 148 6.40 -6.15 -4.08
N ALA A 149 7.61 -5.70 -3.76
CA ALA A 149 7.91 -5.24 -2.42
C ALA A 149 7.06 -4.00 -2.03
N THR A 150 6.63 -4.00 -0.77
CA THR A 150 5.99 -2.87 -0.09
C THR A 150 6.70 -2.62 1.24
N SER A 151 6.31 -1.60 2.00
CA SER A 151 6.99 -1.16 3.22
C SER A 151 7.18 -2.24 4.29
N GLY A 152 6.43 -3.35 4.23
CA GLY A 152 6.65 -4.50 5.11
C GLY A 152 8.05 -5.11 4.99
N ILE A 153 8.73 -4.92 3.84
CA ILE A 153 10.12 -5.37 3.62
C ILE A 153 11.11 -4.73 4.61
N HIS A 154 10.82 -3.53 5.14
CA HIS A 154 11.69 -2.84 6.09
C HIS A 154 11.84 -3.57 7.41
N PHE A 155 10.91 -4.48 7.73
CA PHE A 155 10.95 -5.30 8.94
C PHE A 155 11.63 -6.65 8.74
N VAL A 156 12.14 -6.95 7.54
CA VAL A 156 12.88 -8.18 7.28
C VAL A 156 14.38 -7.93 7.45
N GLU A 157 15.09 -8.89 8.05
CA GLU A 157 16.54 -8.83 8.17
C GLU A 157 17.20 -9.05 6.79
N PRO A 158 18.04 -8.12 6.29
CA PRO A 158 18.55 -8.16 4.93
C PRO A 158 19.35 -9.43 4.58
N GLN A 159 20.09 -10.01 5.53
CA GLN A 159 20.89 -11.21 5.30
C GLN A 159 20.01 -12.42 4.94
N GLY A 160 18.85 -12.56 5.57
CA GLY A 160 17.90 -13.65 5.27
C GLY A 160 17.11 -13.41 3.99
N LEU A 161 16.90 -12.14 3.62
CA LEU A 161 16.15 -11.75 2.42
C LEU A 161 16.87 -12.16 1.13
N SER A 162 18.16 -11.87 0.99
CA SER A 162 18.90 -12.17 -0.24
C SER A 162 19.02 -13.68 -0.49
N GLN A 163 19.27 -14.46 0.56
CA GLN A 163 19.34 -15.92 0.46
C GLN A 163 18.00 -16.52 0.06
N SER A 164 16.90 -16.01 0.62
CA SER A 164 15.54 -16.49 0.31
C SER A 164 15.09 -16.18 -1.12
N LEU A 165 15.78 -15.29 -1.83
CA LEU A 165 15.55 -15.01 -3.25
C LEU A 165 16.43 -15.86 -4.16
N LEU A 166 17.71 -16.03 -3.80
CA LEU A 166 18.70 -16.73 -4.63
C LEU A 166 18.58 -18.25 -4.56
N ASP A 167 18.36 -18.79 -3.36
CA ASP A 167 18.14 -20.22 -3.15
C ASP A 167 17.02 -20.44 -2.11
N PRO A 168 15.75 -20.28 -2.52
CA PRO A 168 14.62 -20.27 -1.59
C PRO A 168 14.36 -21.62 -0.90
N LEU A 169 14.87 -22.72 -1.47
CA LEU A 169 14.68 -24.09 -0.97
C LEU A 169 15.76 -24.51 0.03
N ALA A 170 17.00 -24.02 -0.14
CA ALA A 170 18.07 -24.27 0.82
C ALA A 170 18.12 -23.22 1.95
N ALA A 171 17.62 -22.00 1.71
CA ALA A 171 17.69 -20.94 2.68
C ALA A 171 16.65 -21.09 3.82
N PRO A 172 17.04 -20.80 5.08
CA PRO A 172 16.07 -20.66 6.16
C PRO A 172 15.12 -19.50 5.87
N ALA A 173 13.93 -19.53 6.48
CA ALA A 173 13.00 -18.42 6.38
C ALA A 173 13.66 -17.12 6.88
N PRO A 174 13.46 -15.97 6.20
CA PRO A 174 13.97 -14.68 6.65
C PRO A 174 13.51 -14.37 8.07
N THR A 175 14.44 -13.90 8.89
CA THR A 175 14.12 -13.41 10.23
C THR A 175 13.57 -11.99 10.15
N LEU A 176 12.71 -11.66 11.11
CA LEU A 176 12.19 -10.32 11.27
C LEU A 176 13.10 -9.51 12.19
N ARG A 177 13.22 -8.22 11.89
CA ARG A 177 13.87 -7.25 12.75
C ARG A 177 13.12 -7.10 14.08
N PRO A 178 13.83 -6.83 15.19
CA PRO A 178 13.19 -6.61 16.48
C PRO A 178 12.34 -5.34 16.48
N GLU A 179 12.72 -4.32 15.72
CA GLU A 179 11.96 -3.07 15.65
C GLU A 179 10.56 -3.30 15.07
N ARG A 180 9.58 -2.66 15.70
CA ARG A 180 8.19 -2.69 15.26
C ARG A 180 7.75 -1.39 14.60
N LEU A 181 8.49 -0.29 14.80
CA LEU A 181 8.22 0.99 14.18
C LEU A 181 9.33 1.34 13.19
N SER A 182 8.95 1.75 12.00
CA SER A 182 9.88 2.20 10.96
C SER A 182 9.31 3.41 10.23
N GLN A 183 10.16 4.34 9.80
CA GLN A 183 9.73 5.59 9.20
C GLN A 183 10.61 6.03 8.04
N GLN A 184 10.04 6.88 7.20
CA GLN A 184 10.77 7.78 6.31
C GLN A 184 10.83 9.15 7.00
N PHE A 185 12.02 9.56 7.46
CA PHE A 185 12.14 10.70 8.38
C PHE A 185 11.59 12.01 7.82
N PHE A 186 11.94 12.43 6.61
CA PHE A 186 11.49 13.74 6.09
C PHE A 186 9.95 13.85 5.95
N PRO A 187 9.25 12.86 5.36
CA PRO A 187 7.79 12.85 5.36
C PRO A 187 7.18 12.77 6.76
N CYS A 188 7.74 11.95 7.66
CA CYS A 188 7.26 11.83 9.04
C CYS A 188 7.44 13.14 9.83
N LEU A 189 8.58 13.83 9.65
CA LEU A 189 8.87 15.15 10.20
C LEU A 189 7.85 16.18 9.71
N THR A 190 7.56 16.18 8.40
CA THR A 190 6.59 17.09 7.78
C THR A 190 5.20 16.90 8.39
N GLU A 191 4.71 15.66 8.51
CA GLU A 191 3.41 15.38 9.14
C GLU A 191 3.40 15.67 10.64
N THR A 192 4.53 15.49 11.32
CA THR A 192 4.68 15.89 12.73
C THR A 192 4.55 17.40 12.88
N GLN A 193 5.23 18.19 12.04
CA GLN A 193 5.15 19.65 12.05
C GLN A 193 3.74 20.17 11.72
N LYS A 194 3.07 19.60 10.69
CA LYS A 194 1.68 19.95 10.37
C LYS A 194 0.72 19.67 11.53
N SER A 195 1.05 18.71 12.37
CA SER A 195 0.20 18.28 13.48
C SER A 195 0.37 19.08 14.77
N VAL A 196 1.32 20.03 14.88
CA VAL A 196 1.70 20.76 16.12
C VAL A 196 0.51 21.31 16.92
N PHE A 197 -0.50 21.84 16.24
CA PHE A 197 -1.69 22.42 16.88
C PHE A 197 -2.90 21.46 16.90
N THR A 198 -2.66 20.16 16.76
CA THR A 198 -3.70 19.12 16.72
C THR A 198 -3.47 18.09 17.82
N SER A 199 -4.50 17.30 18.14
CA SER A 199 -4.39 16.19 19.10
C SER A 199 -3.40 15.10 18.67
N ARG A 200 -3.04 15.04 17.39
CA ARG A 200 -2.12 14.03 16.83
C ARG A 200 -0.64 14.34 17.09
N PHE A 201 -0.29 15.56 17.50
CA PHE A 201 1.11 15.97 17.64
C PHE A 201 1.95 15.04 18.52
N ARG A 202 1.44 14.71 19.71
CA ARG A 202 2.16 13.84 20.66
C ARG A 202 2.42 12.45 20.09
N HIS A 203 1.44 11.90 19.38
CA HIS A 203 1.57 10.60 18.72
C HIS A 203 2.59 10.66 17.58
N ASN A 204 2.49 11.67 16.70
CA ASN A 204 3.41 11.84 15.58
C ASN A 204 4.85 12.09 16.06
N LEU A 205 5.03 12.93 17.08
CA LEU A 205 6.33 13.19 17.69
C LEU A 205 6.94 11.93 18.30
N ARG A 206 6.14 11.12 19.00
CA ARG A 206 6.60 9.83 19.52
C ARG A 206 7.06 8.91 18.39
N CYS A 207 6.25 8.78 17.33
CA CYS A 207 6.63 7.99 16.15
C CYS A 207 7.92 8.52 15.49
N LEU A 208 8.07 9.84 15.35
CA LEU A 208 9.27 10.47 14.77
C LEU A 208 10.54 10.17 15.58
N LEU A 209 10.44 10.08 16.91
CA LEU A 209 11.59 9.84 17.79
C LEU A 209 11.91 8.35 17.95
N GLU A 210 10.90 7.48 17.99
CA GLU A 210 11.06 6.05 18.29
C GLU A 210 11.22 5.18 17.03
N ALA A 211 10.65 5.59 15.88
CA ALA A 211 10.65 4.75 14.69
C ALA A 211 12.04 4.69 14.04
N ARG A 212 12.42 3.49 13.60
CA ARG A 212 13.68 3.27 12.91
C ARG A 212 13.64 3.85 11.49
N GLU A 213 14.67 4.59 11.11
CA GLU A 213 14.82 5.08 9.74
C GLU A 213 15.11 3.93 8.75
N VAL A 214 14.51 4.01 7.57
CA VAL A 214 14.62 3.01 6.49
C VAL A 214 15.51 3.45 5.31
N THR A 215 15.78 4.75 5.16
CA THR A 215 16.47 5.35 4.01
C THR A 215 17.95 5.68 4.26
N TRP A 216 18.39 5.85 5.51
CA TRP A 216 19.77 6.20 5.84
C TRP A 216 20.22 5.58 7.16
N LYS A 217 21.53 5.62 7.45
CA LYS A 217 22.14 5.12 8.69
C LYS A 217 23.10 6.17 9.24
N ALA A 218 23.26 6.25 10.57
CA ALA A 218 24.23 7.20 11.17
C ALA A 218 25.68 7.01 10.66
N SER A 219 26.06 5.77 10.31
CA SER A 219 27.35 5.44 9.70
C SER A 219 27.47 5.82 8.22
N ASP A 220 26.37 6.16 7.57
CA ASP A 220 26.28 6.59 6.17
C ASP A 220 25.23 7.72 6.05
N PRO A 221 25.60 8.96 6.42
CA PRO A 221 24.66 10.09 6.49
C PRO A 221 24.39 10.73 5.12
N TRP A 222 25.10 10.33 4.06
CA TRP A 222 24.96 10.97 2.75
C TRP A 222 23.57 10.86 2.14
N PRO A 223 22.83 9.74 2.26
CA PRO A 223 21.43 9.68 1.82
C PRO A 223 20.56 10.71 2.56
N PHE A 224 20.80 10.94 3.86
CA PHE A 224 20.06 11.95 4.62
C PHE A 224 20.31 13.37 4.08
N LEU A 225 21.57 13.74 3.90
CA LEU A 225 21.95 15.08 3.43
C LEU A 225 21.59 15.30 1.96
N GLY A 226 21.66 14.25 1.14
CA GLY A 226 21.37 14.32 -0.30
C GLY A 226 19.89 14.29 -0.65
N MET A 227 19.02 13.79 0.23
CA MET A 227 17.58 13.68 -0.03
C MET A 227 16.92 15.03 -0.38
N PRO A 228 17.10 16.13 0.39
CA PRO A 228 16.53 17.43 0.02
C PRO A 228 17.02 17.96 -1.33
N TYR A 229 18.29 17.73 -1.66
CA TYR A 229 18.88 18.16 -2.93
C TYR A 229 18.31 17.37 -4.10
N THR A 230 18.31 16.04 -4.01
CA THR A 230 17.79 15.15 -5.07
C THR A 230 16.27 15.29 -5.26
N ALA A 231 15.54 15.62 -4.20
CA ALA A 231 14.10 15.86 -4.24
C ALA A 231 13.72 17.31 -4.63
N TRP A 232 14.68 18.21 -4.84
CA TRP A 232 14.44 19.65 -5.07
C TRP A 232 13.44 19.91 -6.19
N ASN A 233 13.55 19.21 -7.32
CA ASN A 233 12.65 19.40 -8.47
C ASN A 233 11.19 19.07 -8.12
N ILE A 234 10.96 18.01 -7.33
CA ILE A 234 9.63 17.62 -6.86
C ILE A 234 9.11 18.64 -5.85
N ILE A 235 9.96 19.10 -4.92
CA ILE A 235 9.60 20.14 -3.93
C ILE A 235 9.21 21.45 -4.64
N ALA A 236 10.01 21.89 -5.60
CA ALA A 236 9.76 23.10 -6.38
C ALA A 236 8.46 22.98 -7.19
N LEU A 237 8.21 21.81 -7.80
CA LEU A 237 7.00 21.56 -8.57
C LEU A 237 5.75 21.47 -7.67
N ALA A 238 5.84 20.83 -6.51
CA ALA A 238 4.78 20.79 -5.49
C ALA A 238 4.39 22.19 -5.03
N SER A 239 5.37 23.04 -4.73
CA SER A 239 5.15 24.45 -4.39
C SER A 239 4.47 25.23 -5.52
N ARG A 240 4.95 25.10 -6.77
CA ARG A 240 4.36 25.77 -7.94
C ARG A 240 2.94 25.34 -8.24
N LYS A 241 2.61 24.05 -8.04
CA LYS A 241 1.28 23.49 -8.34
C LYS A 241 0.31 23.55 -7.15
N GLY A 242 0.76 23.95 -5.96
CA GLY A 242 -0.05 23.89 -4.74
C GLY A 242 -0.46 22.46 -4.36
N MET A 243 0.34 21.47 -4.77
CA MET A 243 0.10 20.05 -4.55
C MET A 243 1.04 19.51 -3.46
N THR A 244 0.71 18.36 -2.87
CA THR A 244 1.61 17.69 -1.94
C THR A 244 2.80 17.04 -2.65
N PHE A 245 3.90 16.84 -1.93
CA PHE A 245 5.08 16.14 -2.46
C PHE A 245 4.72 14.76 -3.03
N GLY A 246 3.92 13.98 -2.30
CA GLY A 246 3.49 12.65 -2.71
C GLY A 246 2.65 12.65 -3.99
N GLU A 247 1.74 13.62 -4.16
CA GLU A 247 0.96 13.74 -5.40
C GLU A 247 1.84 14.07 -6.60
N VAL A 248 2.81 14.97 -6.43
CA VAL A 248 3.74 15.34 -7.51
C VAL A 248 4.68 14.19 -7.87
N ALA A 249 5.22 13.48 -6.88
CA ALA A 249 6.09 12.33 -7.10
C ALA A 249 5.40 11.18 -7.87
N MET A 250 4.06 11.18 -7.90
CA MET A 250 3.26 10.18 -8.62
C MET A 250 2.82 10.64 -10.01
N LEU A 251 3.08 11.90 -10.42
CA LEU A 251 2.72 12.40 -11.75
C LEU A 251 3.45 11.64 -12.86
N ASP A 252 4.71 11.27 -12.64
CA ASP A 252 5.54 10.56 -13.63
C ASP A 252 5.04 9.12 -13.89
N PHE A 253 4.26 8.54 -12.97
CA PHE A 253 3.61 7.25 -13.15
C PHE A 253 2.29 7.34 -13.92
N ALA A 254 1.69 8.54 -14.03
CA ALA A 254 0.43 8.73 -14.75
C ALA A 254 0.60 8.67 -16.28
N THR A 255 1.79 9.02 -16.79
CA THR A 255 2.13 9.01 -18.22
C THR A 255 2.15 7.60 -18.82
N PHE A 256 2.45 6.55 -18.05
CA PHE A 256 2.43 5.17 -18.55
C PHE A 256 1.02 4.56 -18.65
N ALA A 257 -0.01 5.22 -18.11
CA ALA A 257 -1.40 4.77 -18.17
C ALA A 257 -2.18 5.36 -19.35
N GLY A 258 -1.63 6.36 -20.04
CA GLY A 258 -2.15 6.91 -21.29
C GLY A 258 -1.12 6.71 -22.38
N GLY A 259 -1.25 5.64 -23.16
CA GLY A 259 -0.45 5.48 -24.36
C GLY A 259 -0.77 6.61 -25.34
N GLU A 260 0.11 7.60 -25.42
CA GLU A 260 0.15 8.51 -26.55
C GLU A 260 0.75 7.74 -27.73
N HIS A 261 -0.12 7.33 -28.65
CA HIS A 261 0.26 7.13 -30.04
C HIS A 261 0.63 8.51 -30.61
N GLU A 262 1.90 8.91 -30.50
CA GLU A 262 2.47 9.83 -31.47
C GLU A 262 2.66 9.06 -32.78
N VAL A 263 1.68 9.21 -33.67
CA VAL A 263 1.88 8.95 -35.10
C VAL A 263 2.86 10.01 -35.58
N VAL A 264 4.08 9.58 -35.86
CA VAL A 264 5.04 10.36 -36.64
C VAL A 264 4.51 10.38 -38.07
N GLU A 265 4.05 11.54 -38.52
CA GLU A 265 4.10 11.94 -39.95
C GLU A 265 5.35 12.78 -40.18
#